data_AF-A0A925MYQ3-F1
#
_entry.id   AF-A0A925MYQ3-F1
#
_cell.length_a   1.000
_cell.length_b   1.000
_cell.length_c   1.000
_cell.angle_alpha   90.00
_cell.angle_beta   90.00
_cell.angle_gamma   90.00
#
_symmetry.space_group_name_H-M   'P 1'
#
loop_
_entity.id
_entity.type
_entity.pdbx_description
1 polymer ?
#
loop_
_entity_poly.entity_id
_entity_poly.type
_entity_poly.pdbx_seq_one_letter_code
_entity_poly.pdbx_strand_id
1 'polypeptide(L)'
;MTDVPPPLATIGFGEAAKAFARGIGRDLSAGVRAYDTRTGRETARAGKLADYAEAGVKGCESLGEALDGAAIVLCLVPPDQT
;
A
#
# COMPACT_ATOMS: atom_id res chain seq x y z
N MET A 1 13.91 -3.09 -24.33
CA MET A 1 13.55 -2.37 -23.09
C MET A 1 12.30 -3.03 -22.55
N THR A 2 12.41 -3.79 -21.46
CA THR A 2 11.24 -4.17 -20.68
C THR A 2 10.79 -2.91 -19.95
N ASP A 3 9.62 -2.39 -20.29
CA ASP A 3 9.06 -1.20 -19.66
C ASP A 3 8.64 -1.59 -18.24
N VAL A 4 9.52 -1.32 -17.27
CA VAL A 4 9.22 -1.59 -15.87
C VAL A 4 8.24 -0.52 -15.42
N PRO A 5 7.05 -0.89 -14.92
CA PRO A 5 6.08 0.08 -14.45
C PRO A 5 6.69 0.98 -13.37
N PRO A 6 6.36 2.27 -13.35
CA PRO A 6 6.92 3.21 -12.38
C PRO A 6 6.61 2.76 -10.94
N PRO A 7 7.57 2.89 -9.99
CA PRO A 7 7.34 2.49 -8.60
C PRO A 7 6.15 3.24 -7.98
N LEU A 8 5.20 2.49 -7.41
CA LEU A 8 3.96 3.01 -6.82
C LEU A 8 3.98 2.85 -5.29
N ALA A 9 3.53 3.89 -4.59
CA ALA A 9 3.28 3.83 -3.16
C ALA A 9 1.82 4.16 -2.81
N THR A 10 1.28 3.54 -1.75
CA THR A 10 -0.01 3.91 -1.17
C THR A 10 0.13 4.35 0.28
N ILE A 11 -0.49 5.47 0.63
CA ILE A 11 -0.66 5.96 2.01
C ILE A 11 -2.09 5.63 2.44
N GLY A 12 -2.24 4.83 3.48
CA GLY A 12 -3.49 4.18 3.84
C GLY A 12 -3.70 2.89 3.06
N PHE A 13 -4.18 1.83 3.74
CA PHE A 13 -4.49 0.56 3.11
C PHE A 13 -5.86 0.03 3.55
N GLY A 14 -6.88 0.84 3.37
CA GLY A 14 -8.29 0.47 3.52
C GLY A 14 -8.85 -0.17 2.25
N GLU A 15 -10.18 -0.19 2.14
CA GLU A 15 -10.88 -0.84 1.03
C GLU A 15 -10.54 -0.24 -0.34
N ALA A 16 -10.33 1.07 -0.44
CA ALA A 16 -9.92 1.72 -1.68
C ALA A 16 -8.56 1.21 -2.18
N ALA A 17 -7.59 1.04 -1.29
CA ALA A 17 -6.26 0.54 -1.65
C ALA A 17 -6.32 -0.94 -2.06
N LYS A 18 -7.13 -1.74 -1.38
CA LYS A 18 -7.37 -3.16 -1.74
C LYS A 18 -8.02 -3.27 -3.12
N ALA A 19 -9.05 -2.47 -3.38
CA ALA A 19 -9.73 -2.44 -4.68
C ALA A 19 -8.76 -2.05 -5.80
N PHE A 20 -7.92 -1.04 -5.56
CA PHE A 20 -6.89 -0.63 -6.50
C PHE A 20 -5.86 -1.75 -6.76
N ALA A 21 -5.29 -2.35 -5.71
CA ALA A 21 -4.30 -3.42 -5.82
C ALA A 21 -4.85 -4.65 -6.58
N ARG A 22 -6.12 -4.99 -6.35
CA ARG A 22 -6.83 -6.04 -7.11
C ARG A 22 -7.03 -5.64 -8.58
N GLY A 23 -7.37 -4.39 -8.84
CA GLY A 23 -7.67 -3.87 -10.18
C GLY A 23 -6.45 -3.76 -11.11
N ILE A 24 -5.26 -3.48 -10.57
CA ILE A 24 -4.02 -3.39 -11.37
C ILE A 24 -3.39 -4.76 -11.69
N GLY A 25 -3.90 -5.84 -11.09
CA GLY A 25 -3.40 -7.19 -11.28
C GLY A 25 -2.15 -7.52 -10.45
N ARG A 26 -1.90 -8.83 -10.30
CA ARG A 26 -0.93 -9.38 -9.35
C ARG A 26 0.53 -9.03 -9.67
N ASP A 27 0.88 -8.95 -10.95
CA ASP A 27 2.25 -8.65 -11.37
C ASP A 27 2.62 -7.19 -11.04
N LEU A 28 1.67 -6.27 -11.20
CA LEU A 28 1.88 -4.87 -10.82
C LEU A 28 1.77 -4.68 -9.30
N SER A 29 0.87 -5.39 -8.63
CA SER A 29 0.68 -5.26 -7.18
C SER A 29 1.92 -5.66 -6.38
N ALA A 30 2.70 -6.64 -6.85
CA ALA A 30 3.98 -7.05 -6.27
C ALA A 30 5.01 -5.90 -6.17
N GLY A 31 4.92 -4.90 -7.05
CA GLY A 31 5.78 -3.71 -7.04
C GLY A 31 5.27 -2.57 -6.15
N VAL A 32 4.08 -2.69 -5.57
CA VAL A 32 3.46 -1.62 -4.77
C VAL A 32 3.97 -1.68 -3.33
N ARG A 33 4.35 -0.52 -2.80
CA ARG A 33 4.63 -0.34 -1.37
C ARG A 33 3.46 0.33 -0.67
N ALA A 34 3.02 -0.22 0.44
CA ALA A 34 1.87 0.29 1.19
C ALA A 34 2.26 0.62 2.62
N TYR A 35 1.82 1.77 3.11
CA TYR A 35 1.92 2.14 4.52
C TYR A 35 0.53 2.53 5.05
N ASP A 36 0.12 1.96 6.18
CA ASP A 36 -1.07 2.34 6.94
C ASP A 36 -0.65 2.56 8.40
N THR A 37 -1.07 3.67 9.01
CA THR A 37 -0.69 4.00 10.39
C THR A 37 -1.17 2.94 11.39
N ARG A 38 -2.19 2.16 11.05
CA ARG A 38 -2.68 1.04 11.88
C ARG A 38 -1.70 -0.13 11.93
N THR A 39 -0.72 -0.23 11.03
CA THR A 39 0.34 -1.25 11.09
C THR A 39 1.22 -1.11 12.34
N GLY A 40 1.32 0.09 12.91
CA GLY A 40 2.01 0.35 14.18
C GLY A 40 1.15 0.07 15.43
N ARG A 41 -0.15 -0.23 15.29
CA ARG A 41 -1.04 -0.51 16.42
C ARG A 41 -1.11 -2.01 16.65
N GLU A 42 -0.77 -2.46 17.85
CA GLU A 42 -0.72 -3.88 18.21
C GLU A 42 -2.00 -4.64 17.83
N THR A 43 -3.16 -4.06 18.15
CA THR A 43 -4.48 -4.66 17.89
C THR A 43 -4.85 -4.75 16.40
N ALA A 44 -4.23 -3.95 15.54
CA ALA A 44 -4.54 -3.89 14.11
C ALA A 44 -3.42 -4.45 13.22
N ARG A 45 -2.21 -4.64 13.75
CA ARG A 45 -1.02 -5.05 12.98
C ARG A 45 -1.24 -6.37 12.26
N ALA A 46 -1.73 -7.41 12.94
CA ALA A 46 -1.96 -8.71 12.34
C ALA A 46 -2.93 -8.64 11.14
N GLY A 47 -4.05 -7.93 11.30
CA GLY A 47 -5.01 -7.70 10.22
C GLY A 47 -4.40 -6.92 9.04
N LYS A 48 -3.61 -5.89 9.32
CA LYS A 48 -2.91 -5.13 8.26
C LYS A 48 -1.92 -5.99 7.48
N LEU A 49 -1.13 -6.81 8.16
CA LEU A 49 -0.17 -7.71 7.49
C LEU A 49 -0.88 -8.74 6.61
N ALA A 50 -2.01 -9.28 7.06
CA ALA A 50 -2.85 -10.16 6.26
C ALA A 50 -3.41 -9.44 5.02
N ASP A 51 -3.92 -8.21 5.17
CA ASP A 51 -4.41 -7.41 4.03
C ASP A 51 -3.33 -7.20 2.96
N TYR A 52 -2.09 -6.89 3.37
CA TYR A 52 -0.98 -6.67 2.44
C TYR A 52 -0.63 -7.95 1.69
N ALA A 53 -0.54 -9.07 2.41
CA ALA A 53 -0.22 -10.37 1.85
C ALA A 53 -1.31 -10.83 0.86
N GLU A 54 -2.59 -10.66 1.19
CA GLU A 54 -3.71 -10.99 0.30
C GLU A 54 -3.68 -10.16 -0.99
N ALA A 55 -3.37 -8.87 -0.89
CA ALA A 55 -3.25 -7.98 -2.04
C ALA A 55 -1.95 -8.15 -2.83
N GLY A 56 -0.98 -8.92 -2.30
CA GLY A 56 0.34 -9.11 -2.91
C GLY A 56 1.19 -7.84 -2.93
N VAL A 57 0.97 -6.90 -2.01
CA VAL A 57 1.75 -5.66 -1.92
C VAL A 57 2.80 -5.74 -0.81
N LYS A 58 3.87 -4.95 -0.91
CA LYS A 58 4.85 -4.82 0.17
C LYS A 58 4.33 -3.86 1.25
N GLY A 59 3.94 -4.39 2.40
CA GLY A 59 3.67 -3.58 3.59
C GLY A 59 4.96 -3.00 4.20
N CYS A 60 5.01 -1.68 4.34
CA CYS A 60 6.15 -0.94 4.92
C CYS A 60 5.88 -0.56 6.38
N GLU A 61 6.94 -0.45 7.18
CA GLU A 61 6.84 -0.11 8.62
C GLU A 61 6.77 1.40 8.87
N SER A 62 7.19 2.20 7.90
CA SER A 62 7.15 3.66 7.97
C SER A 62 6.69 4.27 6.65
N LEU A 63 6.20 5.50 6.73
CA LEU A 63 5.86 6.29 5.55
C LEU A 63 7.10 6.53 4.66
N GLY A 64 8.26 6.78 5.27
CA GLY A 64 9.52 6.99 4.52
C GLY A 64 9.90 5.78 3.67
N GLU A 65 9.78 4.56 4.22
CA GLU A 65 10.07 3.33 3.48
C GLU A 65 9.13 3.13 2.28
N ALA A 66 7.84 3.49 2.42
CA ALA A 66 6.88 3.39 1.33
C ALA A 66 7.17 4.40 0.22
N LEU A 67 7.61 5.61 0.56
CA LEU A 67 7.82 6.71 -0.38
C LEU A 67 9.18 6.69 -1.07
N ASP A 68 10.18 5.97 -0.54
CA ASP A 68 11.56 5.99 -1.02
C ASP A 68 11.70 5.61 -2.51
N GLY A 69 11.84 6.58 -3.42
CA GLY A 69 11.90 6.33 -4.87
C GLY A 69 10.55 6.00 -5.52
N ALA A 70 9.42 6.26 -4.84
CA ALA A 70 8.11 6.18 -5.45
C ALA A 70 7.94 7.28 -6.52
N ALA A 71 7.57 6.89 -7.73
CA ALA A 71 7.25 7.83 -8.82
C ALA A 71 5.79 8.27 -8.78
N ILE A 72 4.91 7.41 -8.24
CA ILE A 72 3.49 7.68 -8.06
C ILE A 72 3.11 7.38 -6.61
N VAL A 73 2.32 8.28 -6.00
CA VAL A 73 1.83 8.13 -4.62
C VAL A 73 0.31 8.28 -4.62
N LEU A 74 -0.40 7.29 -4.09
CA LEU A 74 -1.84 7.32 -3.87
C LEU A 74 -2.13 7.53 -2.39
N CYS A 75 -2.75 8.65 -2.04
CA CYS A 75 -3.23 8.90 -0.68
C CYS A 75 -4.68 8.41 -0.56
N LEU A 76 -4.87 7.27 0.09
CA LEU A 76 -6.13 6.54 0.20
C LEU A 76 -6.57 6.42 1.67
N VAL A 77 -6.37 7.51 2.40
CA VAL A 77 -6.92 7.68 3.75
C VAL A 77 -8.33 8.27 3.62
N PRO A 78 -9.30 7.86 4.47
CA PRO A 78 -10.56 8.57 4.57
C PRO A 78 -10.30 10.06 4.86
N PRO A 79 -11.16 10.97 4.37
CA PRO A 79 -11.09 12.35 4.81
C PRO A 79 -11.17 12.37 6.34
N ASP A 80 -10.31 13.19 6.96
CA ASP A 80 -10.31 13.38 8.40
C ASP A 80 -11.72 13.82 8.82
N GLN A 81 -12.37 13.05 9.70
CA GLN A 81 -13.70 13.40 10.20
C GLN A 81 -13.50 14.35 11.37
N THR A 82 -13.68 15.65 11.10
CA THR A 82 -13.81 16.71 12.12
C THR A 82 -15.06 16.51 12.97
#